data_AF-A0A1H3VWU7-F1
#
_entry.id   AF-A0A1H3VWU7-F1
#
_cell.length_a   1.000
_cell.length_b   1.000
_cell.length_c   1.000
_cell.angle_alpha   90.00
_cell.angle_beta   90.00
_cell.angle_gamma   90.00
#
_symmetry.space_group_name_H-M   'P 1'
#
loop_
_entity.id
_entity.type
_entity.pdbx_description
1 polymer ?
#
loop_
_entity_poly.entity_id
_entity_poly.type
_entity_poly.pdbx_seq_one_letter_code
_entity_poly.pdbx_strand_id
1 'polypeptide(L)' 'MEEFAIRLNNVEDSYYSFIVAVLTYVKKKESRLKAVEGFMNENPNALTSDILEFISDQDDFYEDAAPARSEAS' A
#
# COMPACT_ATOMS: atom_id res chain seq x y z
N MET A 1 -2.49 -4.24 -12.90
CA MET A 1 -1.21 -3.82 -12.26
C MET A 1 -0.55 -2.64 -12.95
N GLU A 2 -0.45 -2.63 -14.28
CA GLU A 2 0.13 -1.49 -15.02
C GLU A 2 -0.68 -0.19 -14.81
N GLU A 3 -2.00 -0.24 -14.98
CA GLU A 3 -2.89 0.90 -14.74
C GLU A 3 -2.78 1.44 -13.31
N PHE A 4 -2.77 0.56 -12.30
CA PHE A 4 -2.58 0.95 -10.91
C PHE A 4 -1.22 1.62 -10.67
N ALA A 5 -0.14 1.12 -11.30
CA ALA A 5 1.16 1.76 -11.21
C ALA A 5 1.16 3.16 -11.84
N ILE A 6 0.47 3.36 -12.97
CA ILE A 6 0.29 4.68 -13.59
C ILE A 6 -0.43 5.64 -12.62
N ARG A 7 -1.48 5.16 -11.94
CA ARG A 7 -2.18 5.96 -10.93
C ARG A 7 -1.28 6.39 -9.78
N LEU A 8 -0.43 5.50 -9.27
CA LEU A 8 0.54 5.84 -8.22
C LEU A 8 1.60 6.85 -8.70
N ASN A 9 2.00 6.79 -9.98
CA ASN A 9 2.91 7.78 -10.56
C ASN A 9 2.28 9.17 -10.69
N ASN A 10 0.95 9.27 -10.76
CA ASN A 10 0.23 10.53 -10.90
C ASN A 10 -0.14 11.19 -9.56
N VAL A 11 0.22 10.57 -8.43
CA VAL A 11 0.14 11.22 -7.11
C VAL A 11 1.10 12.41 -7.09
N GLU A 12 0.65 13.57 -6.59
CA GLU A 12 1.35 14.86 -6.74
C GLU A 12 2.80 14.83 -6.25
N ASP A 13 3.02 14.21 -5.09
CA ASP A 13 4.32 14.07 -4.43
C ASP A 13 4.94 12.67 -4.62
N SER A 14 4.55 11.96 -5.68
CA SER A 14 5.00 10.58 -5.92
C SER A 14 6.52 10.46 -6.08
N TYR A 15 7.06 9.37 -5.53
CA TYR A 15 8.47 8.99 -5.68
C TYR A 15 8.61 7.48 -5.85
N TYR A 16 9.74 7.06 -6.45
CA TYR A 16 9.97 5.67 -6.83
C TYR A 16 9.76 4.66 -5.70
N SER A 17 10.35 4.93 -4.52
CA SER A 17 10.24 4.03 -3.37
C SER A 17 8.81 3.87 -2.85
N PHE A 18 7.98 4.93 -2.92
CA PHE A 18 6.56 4.87 -2.60
C PHE A 18 5.84 3.92 -3.56
N ILE A 19 6.01 4.12 -4.87
CA ILE A 19 5.37 3.27 -5.89
C ILE A 19 5.73 1.80 -5.68
N VAL A 20 7.03 1.51 -5.49
CA VAL A 20 7.51 0.14 -5.27
C VAL A 20 6.93 -0.46 -3.98
N ALA A 21 6.89 0.30 -2.88
CA ALA A 21 6.34 -0.16 -1.61
C ALA A 21 4.85 -0.51 -1.73
N VAL A 22 4.04 0.39 -2.30
CA VAL A 22 2.60 0.16 -2.47
C VAL A 22 2.34 -1.00 -3.42
N LEU A 23 3.05 -1.08 -4.56
CA LEU A 23 2.94 -2.21 -5.48
C LEU A 23 3.30 -3.55 -4.80
N THR A 24 4.32 -3.54 -3.93
CA THR A 24 4.73 -4.74 -3.18
C THR A 24 3.67 -5.16 -2.17
N TYR A 25 3.06 -4.20 -1.49
CA TYR A 25 1.98 -4.43 -0.53
C TYR A 25 0.73 -5.04 -1.19
N VAL A 26 0.24 -4.43 -2.27
CA VAL A 26 -1.01 -4.85 -2.94
C VAL A 26 -0.85 -6.14 -3.72
N LYS A 27 0.36 -6.47 -4.21
CA LYS A 27 0.61 -7.72 -4.95
C LYS A 27 0.43 -8.98 -4.11
N LYS A 28 0.48 -8.88 -2.78
CA LYS A 28 0.36 -10.04 -1.89
C LYS A 28 -1.08 -10.53 -1.77
N LYS A 29 -2.07 -9.65 -1.90
CA LYS A 29 -3.50 -9.98 -1.77
C LYS A 29 -4.37 -9.06 -2.62
N GLU A 30 -5.31 -9.65 -3.35
CA GLU A 30 -6.26 -8.88 -4.17
C GLU A 30 -7.13 -7.92 -3.33
N SER A 31 -7.46 -8.28 -2.08
CA SER A 31 -8.20 -7.41 -1.16
C SER A 31 -7.48 -6.08 -0.90
N ARG A 32 -6.16 -6.10 -0.79
CA ARG A 32 -5.34 -4.89 -0.56
C ARG A 32 -5.34 -3.98 -1.77
N LEU A 33 -5.27 -4.55 -2.98
CA LEU A 33 -5.41 -3.77 -4.21
C LEU A 33 -6.76 -3.04 -4.23
N LYS A 34 -7.86 -3.75 -3.98
CA LYS A 34 -9.21 -3.17 -3.96
C LYS A 34 -9.34 -2.08 -2.90
N ALA A 35 -8.77 -2.29 -1.71
CA ALA A 35 -8.80 -1.31 -0.62
C ALA A 35 -8.08 -0.01 -1.02
N VAL A 36 -6.85 -0.10 -1.53
CA VAL A 36 -6.06 1.08 -1.93
C VAL A 36 -6.68 1.76 -3.16
N GLU A 37 -7.17 1.00 -4.14
CA GLU A 37 -7.89 1.59 -5.29
C GLU A 37 -9.17 2.32 -4.87
N GLY A 38 -9.91 1.77 -3.91
CA GLY A 38 -11.10 2.40 -3.32
C GLY A 38 -10.74 3.71 -2.63
N PHE A 39 -9.74 3.69 -1.75
CA PHE A 39 -9.25 4.89 -1.07
C PHE A 39 -8.83 5.99 -2.05
N MET A 40 -8.05 5.66 -3.08
CA MET A 40 -7.61 6.63 -4.09
C MET A 40 -8.75 7.15 -4.98
N ASN A 41 -9.84 6.39 -5.16
CA ASN A 41 -11.02 6.85 -5.88
C ASN A 41 -11.82 7.87 -5.06
N GLU A 42 -11.92 7.64 -3.76
CA GLU A 42 -12.62 8.53 -2.82
C GLU A 42 -11.79 9.79 -2.50
N ASN A 43 -10.47 9.69 -2.59
CA ASN A 43 -9.52 10.76 -2.28
C ASN A 43 -8.61 11.06 -3.49
N PRO A 44 -9.12 11.70 -4.56
CA PRO A 44 -8.36 11.91 -5.80
C PRO A 44 -7.15 12.84 -5.65
N ASN A 45 -7.08 13.61 -4.56
CA ASN A 45 -5.98 14.52 -4.24
C ASN A 45 -5.12 14.00 -3.06
N ALA A 46 -5.28 12.72 -2.68
CA ALA A 46 -4.47 12.12 -1.63
C ALA A 46 -2.98 12.19 -2.00
N LEU A 47 -2.16 12.60 -1.04
CA LEU A 47 -0.72 12.58 -1.15
C LEU A 47 -0.15 11.20 -0.81
N THR A 48 1.14 11.00 -1.07
CA THR A 48 1.80 9.74 -0.72
C THR A 48 1.66 9.40 0.76
N SER A 49 1.70 10.41 1.65
CA SER A 49 1.50 10.23 3.09
C SER A 49 0.14 9.66 3.45
N ASP A 50 -0.93 10.18 2.83
CA ASP A 50 -2.31 9.78 3.14
C ASP A 50 -2.54 8.32 2.72
N ILE A 51 -1.98 7.93 1.57
CA ILE A 51 -2.05 6.56 1.07
C ILE A 51 -1.25 5.61 1.97
N LEU A 52 -0.07 6.02 2.44
CA LEU A 52 0.75 5.22 3.33
C LEU A 52 0.12 5.07 4.72
N GLU A 53 -0.49 6.12 5.26
CA GLU A 53 -1.26 6.09 6.50
C GLU A 53 -2.44 5.11 6.39
N PHE A 54 -3.25 5.25 5.33
CA PHE A 54 -4.35 4.32 5.04
C PHE A 54 -3.89 2.86 4.96
N ILE A 55 -2.75 2.60 4.31
CA ILE A 55 -2.16 1.26 4.20
C ILE A 55 -1.73 0.75 5.58
N SER A 56 -1.10 1.59 6.40
CA SER A 56 -0.65 1.19 7.74
C SER A 56 -1.81 0.93 8.72
N ASP A 57 -2.98 1.51 8.47
CA ASP A 57 -4.21 1.30 9.24
C ASP A 57 -4.99 0.04 8.83
N GLN A 58 -4.60 -0.65 7.75
CA GLN A 58 -5.25 -1.91 7.38
C GLN A 58 -4.91 -3.01 8.40
N ASP A 59 -5.93 -3.73 8.87
CA ASP A 59 -5.77 -4.80 9.88
C ASP A 59 -4.71 -5.85 9.47
N ASP A 60 -4.57 -6.09 8.18
CA ASP A 60 -3.69 -7.12 7.63
C ASP A 60 -2.28 -6.60 7.28
N PHE A 61 -1.95 -5.35 7.63
CA PHE A 61 -0.68 -4.71 7.29
C PHE A 61 0.53 -5.47 7.88
N TYR A 62 0.44 -5.89 9.14
CA TYR A 62 1.53 -6.57 9.86
C TYR A 62 1.59 -8.08 9.64
N GLU A 63 0.63 -8.67 8.92
CA GLU A 63 0.58 -10.13 8.73
C GLU A 63 1.80 -10.67 7.98
N ASP A 64 2.42 -9.85 7.13
CA ASP A 64 3.61 -10.25 6.37
C ASP A 64 4.93 -9.89 7.05
N ALA A 65 4.91 -9.25 8.23
CA ALA A 65 6.12 -8.88 8.95
C ALA A 65 6.88 -10.12 9.50
N ALA A 66 6.23 -11.31 9.48
CA ALA A 66 6.70 -12.58 10.03
C ALA A 66 6.97 -12.51 11.55
N PRO A 67 6.80 -13.63 12.28
CA PRO A 67 6.55 -13.61 13.71
C PRO A 67 7.78 -13.10 14.47
N ALA A 68 7.54 -12.36 15.56
CA ALA A 68 8.51 -12.19 16.61
C ALA A 68 9.13 -13.57 16.87
N ARG A 69 10.44 -13.66 16.62
CA ARG A 69 11.35 -14.76 16.94
C ARG A 69 10.69 -15.70 17.95
N SER A 70 10.22 -16.86 17.47
CA SER A 70 9.79 -17.92 18.37
C SER A 70 10.88 -18.08 19.42
N GLU A 71 10.48 -17.99 20.69
CA GLU A 71 11.28 -18.42 21.82
C GLU A 71 12.03 -19.69 21.42
N ALA A 72 13.35 -19.59 21.27
CA ALA A 72 14.21 -20.71 20.94
C ALA A 72 15.25 -20.83 22.05
N SER A 73 14.79 -21.55 23.08
CA SER A 73 15.52 -22.37 24.06
C SER A 73 16.40 -21.69 25.10
#